data_AF-A0A151Y3E7-F1
#
_entry.id   AF-A0A151Y3E7-F1
#
_cell.length_a   1.000
_cell.length_b   1.000
_cell.length_c   1.000
_cell.angle_alpha   90.00
_cell.angle_beta   90.00
_cell.angle_gamma   90.00
#
_symmetry.space_group_name_H-M   'P 1'
#
loop_
_entity.id
_entity.type
_entity.pdbx_description
1 polymer ?
#
loop_
_entity_poly.entity_id
_entity_poly.type
_entity_poly.pdbx_seq_one_letter_code
_entity_poly.pdbx_strand_id
1 'polypeptide(L)' 'MEGIQMPQGDKSAYTAKQKRQAQHIIESEKERGLSEQDAERIGWATVNKQDGGGKRKVKK' A
#
# COMPACT_ATOMS: atom_id res chain seq x y z
N MET A 1 17.93 11.76 4.23
CA MET A 1 17.10 10.55 4.10
C MET A 1 15.76 10.97 3.51
N GLU A 2 15.67 10.96 2.19
CA GLU A 2 14.49 11.42 1.46
C GLU A 2 13.41 10.34 1.54
N GLY A 3 12.33 10.64 2.27
CA GLY A 3 11.16 9.78 2.34
C GLY A 3 10.53 9.68 0.96
N ILE A 4 10.42 8.45 0.45
CA ILE A 4 9.71 8.12 -0.80
C ILE A 4 8.25 8.59 -0.64
N GLN A 5 7.98 9.81 -1.09
CA GLN A 5 6.67 10.43 -1.17
C GLN A 5 5.90 9.74 -2.31
N MET A 6 5.40 8.54 -2.02
CA MET A 6 4.37 7.92 -2.87
C MET A 6 3.13 8.83 -2.87
N PRO A 7 2.40 8.94 -4.00
CA PRO A 7 1.30 9.90 -4.17
C PRO A 7 0.34 9.84 -2.98
N GLN A 8 0.27 10.95 -2.26
CA GLN A 8 -0.20 11.05 -0.87
C GLN A 8 -1.71 10.89 -0.76
N GLY A 9 -2.19 9.65 -0.69
CA GLY A 9 -3.23 9.32 0.28
C GLY A 9 -2.56 9.14 1.64
N ASP A 10 -2.99 9.88 2.66
CA ASP A 10 -2.54 9.68 4.05
C ASP A 10 -2.57 8.18 4.39
N LYS A 11 -1.42 7.58 4.73
CA LYS A 11 -1.39 6.14 5.05
C LYS A 11 -2.23 5.80 6.30
N SER A 12 -2.57 6.81 7.10
CA SER A 12 -3.55 6.74 8.19
C SER A 12 -4.97 6.45 7.70
N ALA A 13 -5.30 6.76 6.43
CA ALA A 13 -6.60 6.54 5.83
C ALA A 13 -6.82 5.09 5.32
N TYR A 14 -5.79 4.23 5.32
CA TYR A 14 -5.98 2.83 4.96
C TYR A 14 -6.74 2.08 6.04
N THR A 15 -7.83 1.45 5.63
CA THR A 15 -8.61 0.54 6.48
C THR A 15 -7.79 -0.66 6.90
N ALA A 16 -8.15 -1.30 8.03
CA ALA A 16 -7.49 -2.52 8.47
C ALA A 16 -7.48 -3.63 7.41
N LYS A 17 -8.53 -3.68 6.55
CA LYS A 17 -8.62 -4.61 5.41
C LYS A 17 -7.53 -4.33 4.37
N GLN A 18 -7.34 -3.07 3.99
CA GLN A 18 -6.29 -2.66 3.03
C GLN A 18 -4.90 -2.96 3.56
N LYS A 19 -4.65 -2.71 4.85
CA LYS A 19 -3.36 -3.02 5.50
C LYS A 19 -3.07 -4.53 5.45
N ARG A 20 -4.04 -5.39 5.75
CA ARG A 20 -3.89 -6.85 5.66
C ARG A 20 -3.64 -7.31 4.23
N GLN A 21 -4.38 -6.78 3.24
CA GLN A 21 -4.17 -7.13 1.84
C GLN A 21 -2.78 -6.70 1.35
N ALA A 22 -2.34 -5.48 1.70
CA ALA A 22 -1.02 -5.00 1.32
C ALA A 22 0.07 -5.91 1.92
N GLN A 23 -0.02 -6.24 3.21
CA GLN A 23 0.93 -7.12 3.90
C GLN A 23 1.01 -8.51 3.25
N HIS A 24 -0.12 -9.13 2.88
CA HIS A 24 -0.09 -10.42 2.18
C HIS A 24 0.63 -10.35 0.84
N ILE A 25 0.41 -9.28 0.07
CA ILE A 25 1.09 -9.10 -1.21
C ILE A 25 2.59 -8.87 -0.99
N ILE A 26 2.95 -8.06 0.02
CA ILE A 26 4.33 -7.79 0.39
C ILE A 26 5.06 -9.08 0.73
N GLU A 27 4.49 -9.91 1.60
CA GLU A 27 5.09 -11.19 1.99
C GLU A 27 5.27 -12.11 0.77
N SER A 28 4.25 -12.24 -0.09
CA SER A 28 4.38 -13.03 -1.32
C SER A 28 5.46 -12.50 -2.28
N GLU A 29 5.65 -11.18 -2.39
CA GLU A 29 6.72 -10.61 -3.21
C GLU A 29 8.10 -10.77 -2.55
N LYS A 30 8.20 -10.69 -1.23
CA LYS A 30 9.45 -10.99 -0.48
C LYS A 30 9.85 -12.45 -0.64
N GLU A 31 8.89 -13.37 -0.59
CA GLU A 31 9.10 -14.81 -0.87
C GLU A 31 9.58 -15.06 -2.32
N ARG A 32 9.18 -14.20 -3.27
CA ARG A 32 9.68 -14.22 -4.66
C ARG A 32 11.10 -13.66 -4.81
N GLY A 33 11.71 -13.21 -3.73
CA GLY A 33 13.08 -12.68 -3.70
C GLY A 33 13.17 -11.18 -3.96
N LEU A 34 12.05 -10.44 -3.92
CA LEU A 34 12.09 -8.98 -3.99
C LEU A 34 12.60 -8.39 -2.67
N SER A 35 13.25 -7.24 -2.77
CA SER A 35 13.62 -6.45 -1.60
C SER A 35 12.36 -6.00 -0.85
N GLU A 36 12.44 -5.84 0.46
CA GLU A 36 11.31 -5.38 1.28
C GLU A 36 10.71 -4.07 0.77
N GLN A 37 11.55 -3.13 0.33
CA GLN A 37 11.11 -1.84 -0.20
C GLN A 37 10.33 -1.97 -1.51
N ASP A 38 10.73 -2.88 -2.39
CA ASP A 38 10.06 -3.11 -3.67
C ASP A 38 8.75 -3.87 -3.47
N ALA A 39 8.76 -4.89 -2.60
CA ALA A 39 7.57 -5.62 -2.19
C ALA A 39 6.53 -4.68 -1.56
N GLU A 40 6.95 -3.78 -0.65
CA GLU A 40 6.09 -2.74 -0.08
C GLU A 40 5.47 -1.84 -1.14
N ARG A 41 6.29 -1.34 -2.07
CA ARG A 41 5.79 -0.50 -3.17
C ARG A 41 4.74 -1.25 -3.99
N ILE A 42 4.98 -2.52 -4.33
CA ILE A 42 4.04 -3.35 -5.11
C ILE A 42 2.76 -3.63 -4.33
N GLY A 43 2.85 -4.00 -3.05
CA GLY A 43 1.69 -4.29 -2.20
C GLY A 43 0.78 -3.08 -2.03
N TRP A 44 1.34 -1.93 -1.68
CA TRP A 44 0.57 -0.69 -1.54
C TRP A 44 0.01 -0.18 -2.87
N ALA A 45 0.77 -0.30 -3.98
CA ALA A 45 0.28 0.06 -5.30
C ALA A 45 -0.89 -0.84 -5.75
N THR A 46 -0.82 -2.14 -5.46
CA THR A 46 -1.87 -3.10 -5.81
C THR A 46 -3.16 -2.82 -5.05
N VAL A 47 -3.07 -2.59 -3.74
CA VAL A 47 -4.24 -2.23 -2.92
C VAL A 47 -4.82 -0.88 -3.35
N ASN A 48 -3.97 0.09 -3.69
CA ASN A 48 -4.44 1.36 -4.26
C ASN A 48 -5.16 1.18 -5.59
N LYS A 49 -4.64 0.35 -6.49
CA LYS A 49 -5.30 0.06 -7.78
C LYS A 49 -6.65 -0.64 -7.59
N GLN A 50 -6.76 -1.57 -6.63
CA GLN A 50 -8.00 -2.30 -6.37
C GLN A 50 -9.09 -1.42 -5.73
N ASP A 51 -8.72 -0.50 -4.84
CA ASP A 51 -9.71 0.34 -4.13
C ASP A 51 -9.95 1.72 -4.80
N GLY A 52 -9.16 2.07 -5.82
CA GLY A 52 -9.26 3.33 -6.56
C GLY A 52 -8.41 4.49 -6.00
N GLY A 53 -7.39 4.18 -5.21
CA GLY A 53 -6.63 5.14 -4.41
C GLY A 53 -7.42 5.46 -3.14
N GLY A 54 -6.85 5.08 -1.98
CA GLY A 54 -7.52 5.06 -0.68
C GLY A 54 -8.68 6.03 -0.54
N LYS A 55 -9.91 5.49 -0.48
CA LYS A 55 -11.14 6.27 -0.29
C LYS A 55 -11.07 7.06 1.01
N ARG A 56 -10.49 8.27 0.99
CA ARG A 56 -10.99 9.35 1.84
C ARG A 56 -12.36 9.69 1.28
N LYS A 57 -13.40 8.99 1.76
CA LYS A 57 -14.74 9.59 1.77
C LYS A 57 -14.63 10.81 2.68
N VAL A 58 -14.31 11.95 2.10
CA VAL A 58 -14.58 13.25 2.73
C VAL A 58 -16.10 13.24 2.90
N LYS A 59 -16.57 12.95 4.11
CA LYS A 59 -17.99 13.15 4.43
C LYS A 59 -18.20 14.65 4.30
N LYS A 60 -18.87 15.06 3.21
CA LYS A 60 -19.45 16.40 3.10
C LYS A 60 -20.58 16.54 4.11
#